data_AF-A0A965MD46-F1
#
_entry.id   AF-A0A965MD46-F1
#
_cell.length_a   1.000
_cell.length_b   1.000
_cell.length_c   1.000
_cell.angle_alpha   90.00
_cell.angle_beta   90.00
_cell.angle_gamma   90.00
#
_symmetry.space_group_name_H-M   'P 1'
#
loop_
_entity.id
_entity.type
_entity.pdbx_description
1 polymer ?
#
loop_
_entity_poly.entity_id
_entity_poly.type
_entity_poly.pdbx_seq_one_letter_code
_entity_poly.pdbx_strand_id
1 'polypeptide(L)'
;MPVGFMMTGTVKSVVSDEQRDAAQPGVTQQAQQPARPILRAQADGEPRAEIADVVVGSGSGSTHTVEEVRVETAVVGTRTKASPAQQTTLQTAIDAIERGELASASYSLVALLRDDPLSEIADEGWFWLGEARYRDRAFQDSLSTFKTLLEYFPSSSRVSMARLRIGMNHYELKEFVEARSVLSSLLQETDNEEIKIRAEGLVKKMNDAGV
;
A
#
# COMPACT_ATOMS: atom_id res chain seq x y z
N MET A 1 -9.43 -50.41 44.88
CA MET A 1 -9.18 -50.15 46.32
C MET A 1 -7.88 -49.37 46.45
N PRO A 2 -7.64 -48.51 47.44
CA PRO A 2 -8.38 -47.34 47.95
C PRO A 2 -7.57 -46.02 47.75
N VAL A 3 -8.22 -44.85 47.60
CA VAL A 3 -8.49 -43.78 48.61
C VAL A 3 -7.27 -42.97 49.09
N GLY A 4 -7.27 -41.67 48.79
CA GLY A 4 -7.17 -40.60 49.81
C GLY A 4 -5.78 -39.95 49.83
N PHE A 5 -5.56 -38.71 50.25
CA PHE A 5 -6.38 -37.74 50.96
C PHE A 5 -5.75 -36.34 50.81
N MET A 6 -6.56 -35.35 51.14
CA MET A 6 -6.45 -33.90 51.01
C MET A 6 -5.38 -33.22 51.89
N MET A 7 -5.29 -31.89 51.72
CA MET A 7 -4.99 -30.81 52.70
C MET A 7 -3.73 -29.99 52.39
N THR A 8 -3.88 -28.81 51.76
CA THR A 8 -4.06 -27.47 52.38
C THR A 8 -2.86 -26.97 53.19
N GLY A 9 -2.33 -25.81 52.80
CA GLY A 9 -1.34 -25.07 53.59
C GLY A 9 -0.96 -23.73 52.96
N THR A 10 -1.82 -22.72 53.15
CA THR A 10 -1.43 -21.30 53.02
C THR A 10 -0.67 -20.91 54.28
N VAL A 11 0.50 -20.28 54.14
CA VAL A 11 1.09 -19.46 55.22
C VAL A 11 1.46 -18.08 54.66
N LYS A 12 1.09 -17.08 55.44
CA LYS A 12 1.07 -15.63 55.20
C LYS A 12 2.12 -14.97 56.10
N SER A 13 2.54 -13.77 55.70
CA SER A 13 3.11 -12.68 56.54
C SER A 13 4.61 -12.80 56.89
N VAL A 14 5.46 -11.84 56.48
CA VAL A 14 5.69 -10.44 56.94
C VAL A 14 6.85 -10.37 57.94
N VAL A 15 7.78 -9.43 57.69
CA VAL A 15 8.68 -8.64 58.57
C VAL A 15 9.86 -8.23 57.67
N SER A 16 9.98 -6.99 57.18
CA SER A 16 10.32 -5.70 57.83
C SER A 16 11.72 -5.61 58.46
N ASP A 17 12.48 -4.68 57.88
CA ASP A 17 13.43 -3.75 58.48
C ASP A 17 14.96 -4.00 58.56
N GLU A 18 15.60 -2.86 58.29
CA GLU A 18 16.93 -2.37 58.68
C GLU A 18 18.17 -2.92 57.95
N GLN A 19 18.62 -2.22 56.89
CA GLN A 19 19.48 -1.02 56.91
C GLN A 19 20.87 -1.23 57.55
N ARG A 20 21.89 -0.90 56.74
CA ARG A 20 23.17 -0.23 57.04
C ARG A 20 24.04 -0.39 55.79
N ASP A 21 24.81 0.56 55.28
CA ASP A 21 25.06 1.97 55.53
C ASP A 21 26.07 2.40 54.43
N ALA A 22 26.20 3.70 54.20
CA ALA A 22 27.37 4.39 53.65
C ALA A 22 27.70 4.34 52.14
N ALA A 23 27.22 5.38 51.45
CA ALA A 23 28.03 6.46 50.85
C ALA A 23 29.09 6.18 49.73
N GLN A 24 28.73 6.73 48.56
CA GLN A 24 29.49 7.23 47.38
C GLN A 24 30.73 8.11 47.74
N PRO A 25 31.68 8.51 46.83
CA PRO A 25 31.41 8.99 45.45
C PRO A 25 32.53 8.92 44.36
N GLY A 26 32.17 9.34 43.13
CA GLY A 26 33.06 9.68 42.01
C GLY A 26 33.41 8.48 41.12
N VAL A 27 33.35 8.51 39.79
CA VAL A 27 33.84 9.54 38.86
C VAL A 27 33.02 9.48 37.57
N THR A 28 32.64 10.66 37.10
CA THR A 28 32.07 10.97 35.80
C THR A 28 32.99 10.54 34.66
N GLN A 29 32.48 9.80 33.68
CA GLN A 29 33.10 9.78 32.36
C GLN A 29 32.03 9.93 31.27
N GLN A 30 31.84 11.19 30.90
CA GLN A 30 31.21 11.63 29.67
C GLN A 30 32.00 11.05 28.49
N ALA A 31 31.44 10.07 27.79
CA ALA A 31 31.91 9.69 26.47
C ALA A 31 31.37 10.71 25.46
N GLN A 32 32.31 11.43 24.89
CA GLN A 32 32.15 12.54 23.95
C GLN A 32 31.50 12.07 22.65
N GLN A 33 30.42 12.73 22.27
CA GLN A 33 29.91 12.74 20.90
C GLN A 33 30.85 13.61 20.04
N PRO A 34 31.36 13.14 18.90
CA PRO A 34 32.02 14.03 17.96
C PRO A 34 30.97 14.89 17.24
N ALA A 35 31.04 16.20 17.49
CA ALA A 35 30.27 17.23 16.81
C ALA A 35 30.57 17.22 15.29
N ARG A 36 29.52 17.12 14.46
CA ARG A 36 29.60 17.49 13.04
C ARG A 36 29.44 19.01 12.90
N PRO A 37 30.23 19.68 12.06
CA PRO A 37 30.16 21.13 11.91
C PRO A 37 28.83 21.54 11.23
N ILE A 38 28.16 22.53 11.82
CA ILE A 38 26.98 23.18 11.26
C ILE A 38 27.45 24.09 10.13
N LEU A 39 27.34 23.64 8.88
CA LEU A 39 27.49 24.54 7.73
C LEU A 39 26.13 25.23 7.48
N ARG A 40 26.06 26.48 7.92
CA ARG A 40 24.97 27.40 7.60
C ARG A 40 25.12 27.82 6.14
N ALA A 41 24.20 27.41 5.28
CA ALA A 41 23.99 28.01 3.96
C ALA A 41 22.52 28.44 3.88
N GLN A 42 22.31 29.74 3.68
CA GLN A 42 21.02 30.32 3.33
C GLN A 42 20.93 30.47 1.81
N ALA A 43 19.69 30.39 1.32
CA ALA A 43 19.18 30.72 -0.02
C ALA A 43 19.57 29.75 -1.15
N ASP A 44 18.61 28.94 -1.61
CA ASP A 44 17.74 29.29 -2.74
C ASP A 44 16.50 28.38 -2.72
N GLY A 45 15.34 28.91 -3.13
CA GLY A 45 14.04 28.25 -3.01
C GLY A 45 13.80 27.17 -4.07
N GLU A 46 13.18 26.07 -3.66
CA GLU A 46 12.46 25.10 -4.50
C GLU A 46 11.34 24.46 -3.64
N PRO A 47 10.16 24.14 -4.20
CA PRO A 47 8.98 23.76 -3.44
C PRO A 47 9.14 22.37 -2.79
N ARG A 48 8.95 22.35 -1.48
CA ARG A 48 8.95 21.15 -0.65
C ARG A 48 7.69 20.33 -0.96
N ALA A 49 7.81 19.31 -1.80
CA ALA A 49 6.83 18.23 -1.85
C ALA A 49 6.96 17.43 -0.54
N GLU A 50 6.04 17.66 0.39
CA GLU A 50 5.78 16.76 1.50
C GLU A 50 5.36 15.40 0.91
N ILE A 51 6.24 14.42 1.06
CA ILE A 51 5.94 13.00 0.90
C ILE A 51 4.80 12.65 1.87
N ALA A 52 3.58 12.53 1.33
CA ALA A 52 2.47 11.98 2.07
C ALA A 52 2.75 10.49 2.31
N ASP A 53 2.90 10.12 3.57
CA ASP A 53 3.05 8.74 4.03
C ASP A 53 2.01 7.84 3.34
N VAL A 54 2.48 6.81 2.63
CA VAL A 54 1.64 5.74 2.11
C VAL A 54 1.14 4.95 3.32
N VAL A 55 -0.03 5.33 3.84
CA VAL A 55 -0.73 4.60 4.89
C VAL A 55 -1.20 3.28 4.31
N VAL A 56 -0.42 2.22 4.54
CA VAL A 56 -0.90 0.85 4.51
C VAL A 56 -1.54 0.59 5.86
N GLY A 57 -2.83 0.95 5.97
CA GLY A 57 -3.62 0.74 7.17
C GLY A 57 -3.84 -0.74 7.44
N SER A 58 -3.18 -1.25 8.47
CA SER A 58 -3.38 -2.57 9.06
C SER A 58 -4.61 -2.62 9.98
N GLY A 59 -5.30 -3.76 9.97
CA GLY A 59 -6.22 -4.20 11.04
C GLY A 59 -7.27 -5.18 10.52
N SER A 60 -7.00 -6.49 10.43
CA SER A 60 -6.93 -7.33 11.62
C SER A 60 -6.01 -8.55 11.43
N GLY A 61 -4.97 -8.62 12.28
CA GLY A 61 -4.33 -9.86 12.71
C GLY A 61 -3.27 -10.48 11.78
N SER A 62 -1.99 -10.19 12.06
CA SER A 62 -0.94 -11.19 12.32
C SER A 62 0.44 -10.55 12.25
N THR A 63 1.28 -10.90 13.23
CA THR A 63 2.68 -10.50 13.38
C THR A 63 3.52 -10.91 12.17
N HIS A 64 3.81 -9.99 11.26
CA HIS A 64 4.98 -10.06 10.38
C HIS A 64 5.58 -8.66 10.23
N THR A 65 6.88 -8.57 10.47
CA THR A 65 7.73 -7.41 10.30
C THR A 65 7.63 -6.88 8.88
N VAL A 66 7.28 -5.59 8.75
CA VAL A 66 7.22 -4.87 7.48
C VAL A 66 8.65 -4.49 7.08
N GLU A 67 9.22 -5.16 6.09
CA GLU A 67 10.39 -4.64 5.39
C GLU A 67 9.90 -3.73 4.25
N GLU A 68 10.18 -2.44 4.39
CA GLU A 68 9.81 -1.37 3.46
C GLU A 68 10.44 -1.59 2.07
N VAL A 69 9.63 -1.59 1.01
CA VAL A 69 10.13 -1.48 -0.37
C VAL A 69 10.22 0.00 -0.72
N ARG A 70 11.43 0.55 -0.68
CA ARG A 70 11.72 1.89 -1.20
C ARG A 70 11.91 1.81 -2.71
N VAL A 71 11.06 2.52 -3.46
CA VAL A 71 11.31 2.78 -4.88
C VAL A 71 12.17 4.03 -4.96
N GLU A 72 13.47 3.82 -5.17
CA GLU A 72 14.41 4.90 -5.45
C GLU A 72 14.12 5.41 -6.88
N THR A 73 13.78 6.69 -7.00
CA THR A 73 13.42 7.35 -8.26
C THR A 73 14.58 7.27 -9.25
N ALA A 74 14.53 6.28 -10.14
CA ALA A 74 15.42 6.19 -11.28
C ALA A 74 14.85 7.01 -12.44
N VAL A 75 15.73 7.89 -12.93
CA VAL A 75 15.58 8.79 -14.08
C VAL A 75 14.84 8.13 -15.26
N VAL A 76 13.88 8.87 -15.82
CA VAL A 76 13.21 8.57 -17.09
C VAL A 76 14.23 8.25 -18.17
N GLY A 77 14.25 6.99 -18.61
CA GLY A 77 15.04 6.59 -19.76
C GLY A 77 15.24 5.09 -19.85
N THR A 78 14.35 4.41 -20.58
CA THR A 78 14.32 2.97 -20.90
C THR A 78 13.70 2.09 -19.82
N ARG A 79 12.44 1.68 -20.06
CA ARG A 79 11.82 0.57 -19.34
C ARG A 79 12.64 -0.69 -19.62
N THR A 80 12.92 -1.48 -18.60
CA THR A 80 13.58 -2.77 -18.75
C THR A 80 12.70 -3.70 -19.58
N LYS A 81 13.29 -4.34 -20.58
CA LYS A 81 12.59 -5.31 -21.43
C LYS A 81 12.16 -6.51 -20.60
N ALA A 82 10.89 -6.90 -20.73
CA ALA A 82 10.35 -8.02 -19.96
C ALA A 82 10.97 -9.35 -20.39
N SER A 83 11.45 -10.12 -19.41
CA SER A 83 11.92 -11.49 -19.62
C SER A 83 10.76 -12.44 -19.95
N PRO A 84 11.01 -13.56 -20.63
CA PRO A 84 9.98 -14.57 -20.89
C PRO A 84 9.34 -15.12 -19.60
N ALA A 85 10.12 -15.21 -18.51
CA ALA A 85 9.62 -15.63 -17.21
C ALA A 85 8.58 -14.64 -16.65
N GLN A 86 8.88 -13.34 -16.70
CA GLN A 86 7.96 -12.29 -16.28
C GLN A 86 6.65 -12.29 -17.08
N GLN A 87 6.74 -12.46 -18.41
CA GLN A 87 5.55 -12.57 -19.27
C GLN A 87 4.70 -13.80 -18.90
N THR A 88 5.35 -14.94 -18.62
CA THR A 88 4.65 -16.17 -18.20
C THR A 88 3.95 -15.99 -16.85
N THR A 89 4.61 -15.35 -15.88
CA THR A 89 4.02 -15.03 -14.58
C THR A 89 2.81 -14.12 -14.72
N LEU A 90 2.91 -13.07 -15.54
CA LEU A 90 1.81 -12.16 -15.82
C LEU A 90 0.61 -12.90 -16.43
N GLN A 91 0.83 -13.70 -17.49
CA GLN A 91 -0.24 -14.46 -18.13
C GLN A 91 -0.89 -15.45 -17.15
N THR A 92 -0.09 -16.17 -16.37
CA THR A 92 -0.59 -17.13 -15.37
C THR A 92 -1.47 -16.43 -14.32
N ALA A 93 -1.09 -15.22 -13.90
CA ALA A 93 -1.87 -14.43 -12.97
C ALA A 93 -3.18 -13.93 -13.58
N ILE A 94 -3.18 -13.53 -14.86
CA ILE A 94 -4.40 -13.15 -15.60
C ILE A 94 -5.36 -14.33 -15.67
N ASP A 95 -4.89 -15.51 -16.05
CA ASP A 95 -5.72 -16.72 -16.11
C ASP A 95 -6.29 -17.07 -14.73
N ALA A 96 -5.50 -16.88 -13.66
CA ALA A 96 -5.95 -17.07 -12.28
C ALA A 96 -7.06 -16.06 -11.89
N ILE A 97 -6.94 -14.79 -12.30
CA ILE A 97 -7.99 -13.79 -12.14
C ILE A 97 -9.28 -14.26 -12.83
N GLU A 98 -9.18 -14.75 -14.07
CA GLU A 98 -10.35 -15.27 -14.81
C GLU A 98 -11.04 -16.43 -14.08
N ARG A 99 -10.26 -17.34 -13.48
CA ARG A 99 -10.77 -18.44 -12.63
C ARG A 99 -11.32 -17.98 -11.27
N GLY A 100 -11.12 -16.72 -10.89
CA GLY A 100 -11.53 -16.18 -9.57
C GLY A 100 -10.54 -16.47 -8.44
N GLU A 101 -9.33 -16.92 -8.76
CA GLU A 101 -8.23 -17.16 -7.82
C GLU A 101 -7.51 -15.85 -7.45
N LEU A 102 -8.28 -14.85 -6.99
CA LEU A 102 -7.86 -13.45 -6.89
C LEU A 102 -6.67 -13.22 -5.94
N ALA A 103 -6.66 -13.92 -4.79
CA ALA A 103 -5.59 -13.81 -3.81
C ALA A 103 -4.24 -14.31 -4.34
N SER A 104 -4.24 -15.48 -4.99
CA SER A 104 -3.04 -16.08 -5.60
C SER A 104 -2.50 -15.23 -6.75
N ALA A 105 -3.40 -14.72 -7.59
CA ALA A 105 -3.04 -13.82 -8.68
C ALA A 105 -2.43 -12.52 -8.14
N SER A 106 -3.06 -11.89 -7.14
CA SER A 106 -2.56 -10.67 -6.52
C SER A 106 -1.17 -10.88 -5.92
N TYR A 107 -0.94 -12.00 -5.23
CA TYR A 107 0.38 -12.34 -4.69
C TYR A 107 1.45 -12.44 -5.78
N SER A 108 1.13 -13.15 -6.88
CA SER A 108 2.05 -13.33 -8.01
C SER A 108 2.37 -12.01 -8.71
N LEU A 109 1.38 -11.12 -8.86
CA LEU A 109 1.55 -9.80 -9.46
C LEU A 109 2.35 -8.85 -8.57
N VAL A 110 2.13 -8.88 -7.25
CA VAL A 110 2.95 -8.11 -6.31
C VAL A 110 4.41 -8.57 -6.37
N ALA A 111 4.67 -9.88 -6.42
CA ALA A 111 6.03 -10.40 -6.58
C ALA A 111 6.67 -9.93 -7.90
N LEU A 112 5.93 -10.01 -9.01
CA LEU A 112 6.38 -9.52 -10.32
C LEU A 112 6.78 -8.03 -10.27
N LEU A 113 5.92 -7.20 -9.67
CA LEU A 113 6.10 -5.75 -9.62
C LEU A 113 7.14 -5.31 -8.59
N ARG A 114 7.39 -6.10 -7.54
CA ARG A 114 8.48 -5.84 -6.60
C ARG A 114 9.85 -5.99 -7.27
N ASP A 115 9.99 -7.02 -8.10
CA ASP A 115 11.26 -7.34 -8.72
C ASP A 115 11.59 -6.38 -9.89
N ASP A 116 10.58 -5.89 -10.62
CA ASP A 116 10.75 -4.85 -11.65
C ASP A 116 9.50 -3.96 -11.80
N PRO A 117 9.36 -2.90 -10.98
CA PRO A 117 8.15 -2.07 -10.91
C PRO A 117 7.92 -1.17 -12.12
N LEU A 118 8.93 -0.98 -12.99
CA LEU A 118 8.92 -0.06 -14.13
C LEU A 118 9.24 -0.75 -15.48
N SER A 119 9.19 -2.08 -15.53
CA SER A 119 9.39 -2.86 -16.75
C SER A 119 8.40 -2.52 -17.87
N GLU A 120 8.68 -2.98 -19.08
CA GLU A 120 7.77 -2.83 -20.24
C GLU A 120 6.39 -3.45 -20.02
N ILE A 121 6.24 -4.41 -19.09
CA ILE A 121 4.97 -5.05 -18.75
C ILE A 121 4.39 -4.57 -17.40
N ALA A 122 5.08 -3.67 -16.71
CA ALA A 122 4.69 -3.28 -15.36
C ALA A 122 3.36 -2.53 -15.35
N ASP A 123 3.07 -1.70 -16.37
CA ASP A 123 1.76 -1.04 -16.50
C ASP A 123 0.61 -2.04 -16.60
N GLU A 124 0.81 -3.13 -17.34
CA GLU A 124 -0.13 -4.25 -17.39
C GLU A 124 -0.21 -5.00 -16.05
N GLY A 125 0.92 -5.25 -15.39
CA GLY A 125 0.95 -5.88 -14.07
C GLY A 125 0.19 -5.08 -13.01
N TRP A 126 0.42 -3.76 -12.95
CA TRP A 126 -0.31 -2.84 -12.07
C TRP A 126 -1.82 -2.84 -12.39
N PHE A 127 -2.17 -2.86 -13.68
CA PHE A 127 -3.57 -2.89 -14.10
C PHE A 127 -4.26 -4.17 -13.59
N TRP A 128 -3.68 -5.34 -13.83
CA TRP A 128 -4.27 -6.61 -13.40
C TRP A 128 -4.26 -6.80 -11.89
N LEU A 129 -3.29 -6.23 -11.17
CA LEU A 129 -3.31 -6.22 -9.71
C LEU A 129 -4.49 -5.40 -9.19
N GLY A 130 -4.75 -4.25 -9.82
CA GLY A 130 -5.89 -3.40 -9.51
C GLY A 130 -7.22 -4.11 -9.79
N GLU A 131 -7.32 -4.84 -10.92
CA GLU A 131 -8.49 -5.65 -11.28
C GLU A 131 -8.74 -6.77 -10.27
N ALA A 132 -7.69 -7.49 -9.87
CA ALA A 132 -7.79 -8.59 -8.91
C ALA A 132 -8.32 -8.05 -7.57
N ARG A 133 -7.75 -6.94 -7.07
CA ARG A 133 -8.18 -6.27 -5.85
C ARG A 133 -9.61 -5.73 -5.95
N TYR A 134 -10.00 -5.18 -7.09
CA TYR A 134 -11.37 -4.71 -7.33
C TYR A 134 -12.36 -5.87 -7.21
N ARG A 135 -12.09 -6.99 -7.88
CA ARG A 135 -12.94 -8.18 -7.87
C ARG A 135 -13.00 -8.84 -6.50
N ASP A 136 -11.94 -8.71 -5.71
CA ASP A 136 -11.87 -9.17 -4.31
C ASP A 136 -12.55 -8.20 -3.34
N ARG A 137 -13.11 -7.09 -3.86
CA ARG A 137 -13.75 -6.00 -3.10
C ARG A 137 -12.79 -5.26 -2.17
N ALA A 138 -11.49 -5.41 -2.36
CA ALA A 138 -10.45 -4.60 -1.74
C ALA A 138 -10.35 -3.25 -2.46
N PHE A 139 -11.42 -2.45 -2.41
CA PHE A 139 -11.56 -1.25 -3.24
C PHE A 139 -10.55 -0.15 -2.90
N GLN A 140 -10.16 -0.01 -1.63
CA GLN A 140 -9.11 0.93 -1.22
C GLN A 140 -7.74 0.53 -1.80
N ASP A 141 -7.41 -0.76 -1.75
CA ASP A 141 -6.16 -1.27 -2.32
C ASP A 141 -6.19 -1.21 -3.85
N SER A 142 -7.33 -1.50 -4.47
CA SER A 142 -7.51 -1.36 -5.92
C SER A 142 -7.32 0.09 -6.36
N LEU A 143 -7.92 1.03 -5.61
CA LEU A 143 -7.79 2.47 -5.84
C LEU A 143 -6.33 2.93 -5.78
N SER A 144 -5.58 2.52 -4.74
CA SER A 144 -4.17 2.87 -4.61
C SER A 144 -3.34 2.29 -5.77
N THR A 145 -3.62 1.04 -6.15
CA THR A 145 -2.95 0.37 -7.28
C THR A 145 -3.11 1.12 -8.59
N PHE A 146 -4.34 1.53 -8.92
CA PHE A 146 -4.59 2.27 -10.16
C PHE A 146 -4.02 3.68 -10.12
N LYS A 147 -3.97 4.34 -8.95
CA LYS A 147 -3.29 5.63 -8.79
C LYS A 147 -1.79 5.50 -9.07
N THR A 148 -1.14 4.46 -8.55
CA THR A 148 0.25 4.13 -8.86
C THR A 148 0.45 3.92 -10.37
N LEU A 149 -0.45 3.20 -11.05
CA LEU A 149 -0.36 3.06 -12.51
C LEU A 149 -0.34 4.42 -13.22
N LEU A 150 -1.25 5.33 -12.85
CA LEU A 150 -1.34 6.65 -13.48
C LEU A 150 -0.11 7.53 -13.21
N GLU A 151 0.47 7.40 -12.02
CA GLU A 151 1.65 8.16 -11.60
C GLU A 151 2.90 7.70 -12.37
N TYR A 152 3.15 6.40 -12.42
CA TYR A 152 4.37 5.84 -13.02
C TYR A 152 4.26 5.58 -14.52
N PHE A 153 3.04 5.42 -15.05
CA PHE A 153 2.78 5.10 -16.46
C PHE A 153 1.75 6.03 -17.11
N PRO A 154 1.97 7.37 -17.08
CA PRO A 154 1.02 8.35 -17.61
C PRO A 154 0.79 8.25 -19.12
N SER A 155 1.67 7.55 -19.85
CA SER A 155 1.57 7.32 -21.30
C SER A 155 1.09 5.90 -21.66
N SER A 156 0.67 5.09 -20.69
CA SER A 156 0.19 3.72 -20.95
C SER A 156 -1.16 3.73 -21.67
N SER A 157 -1.39 2.75 -22.54
CA SER A 157 -2.71 2.50 -23.12
C SER A 157 -3.75 2.11 -22.04
N ARG A 158 -3.30 1.70 -20.85
CA ARG A 158 -4.15 1.35 -19.70
C ARG A 158 -4.68 2.57 -18.95
N VAL A 159 -4.17 3.79 -19.19
CA VAL A 159 -4.53 5.01 -18.44
C VAL A 159 -6.03 5.28 -18.41
N SER A 160 -6.70 5.26 -19.57
CA SER A 160 -8.15 5.52 -19.63
C SER A 160 -8.95 4.47 -18.86
N MET A 161 -8.55 3.19 -18.97
CA MET A 161 -9.22 2.09 -18.27
C MET A 161 -8.96 2.14 -16.76
N ALA A 162 -7.73 2.45 -16.34
CA ALA A 162 -7.37 2.63 -14.94
C ALA A 162 -8.17 3.79 -14.30
N ARG A 163 -8.34 4.92 -15.01
CA ARG A 163 -9.20 6.03 -14.54
C ARG A 163 -10.66 5.63 -14.40
N LEU A 164 -11.19 4.84 -15.34
CA LEU A 164 -12.53 4.28 -15.21
C LEU A 164 -12.64 3.45 -13.92
N ARG A 165 -11.66 2.59 -13.67
CA ARG A 165 -11.62 1.77 -12.45
C ARG A 165 -11.44 2.57 -11.17
N ILE A 166 -10.69 3.67 -11.17
CA ILE A 166 -10.63 4.61 -10.04
C ILE A 166 -12.02 5.17 -9.73
N GLY A 167 -12.75 5.63 -10.75
CA GLY A 167 -14.12 6.11 -10.59
C GLY A 167 -15.06 5.02 -10.07
N MET A 168 -14.92 3.79 -10.57
CA MET A 168 -15.68 2.62 -10.07
C MET A 168 -15.33 2.28 -8.61
N ASN A 169 -14.06 2.32 -8.21
CA ASN A 169 -13.65 2.11 -6.83
C ASN A 169 -14.27 3.14 -5.89
N HIS A 170 -14.20 4.43 -6.23
CA HIS A 170 -14.87 5.49 -5.46
C HIS A 170 -16.38 5.24 -5.36
N TYR A 171 -17.01 4.82 -6.46
CA TYR A 171 -18.44 4.47 -6.46
C TYR A 171 -18.76 3.32 -5.49
N GLU A 172 -17.97 2.24 -5.49
CA GLU A 172 -18.16 1.10 -4.59
C GLU A 172 -17.88 1.47 -3.11
N LEU A 173 -16.97 2.42 -2.88
CA LEU A 173 -16.69 3.02 -1.57
C LEU A 173 -17.76 4.03 -1.12
N LYS A 174 -18.75 4.33 -1.98
CA LYS A 174 -19.79 5.37 -1.78
C LYS A 174 -19.24 6.80 -1.70
N GLU A 175 -18.04 7.00 -2.22
CA GLU A 175 -17.37 8.29 -2.40
C GLU A 175 -17.86 8.92 -3.71
N PHE A 176 -19.16 9.24 -3.77
CA PHE A 176 -19.84 9.59 -5.02
C PHE A 176 -19.36 10.92 -5.62
N VAL A 177 -18.92 11.86 -4.79
CA VAL A 177 -18.37 13.15 -5.24
C VAL A 177 -17.08 12.91 -6.03
N GLU A 178 -16.18 12.11 -5.47
CA GLU A 178 -14.91 11.71 -6.06
C GLU A 178 -15.14 10.86 -7.32
N ALA A 179 -16.06 9.89 -7.25
CA ALA A 179 -16.43 9.05 -8.37
C ALA A 179 -16.91 9.90 -9.56
N ARG A 180 -17.84 10.84 -9.31
CA ARG A 180 -18.36 11.72 -10.36
C ARG A 180 -17.25 12.61 -10.92
N SER A 181 -16.42 13.20 -10.05
CA SER A 181 -15.31 14.05 -10.49
C SER A 181 -14.36 13.32 -11.44
N VAL A 182 -13.92 12.11 -11.07
CA VAL A 182 -13.00 11.31 -11.88
C VAL A 182 -13.64 10.88 -13.21
N LEU A 183 -14.89 10.38 -13.16
CA LEU A 183 -15.58 9.90 -14.35
C LEU A 183 -15.94 11.03 -15.32
N SER A 184 -16.35 12.21 -14.82
CA SER A 184 -16.63 13.37 -15.66
C SER A 184 -15.37 13.91 -16.35
N SER A 185 -14.23 13.95 -15.65
CA SER A 185 -12.94 14.31 -16.26
C SER A 185 -12.53 13.29 -17.32
N LEU A 186 -12.70 11.99 -17.05
CA LEU A 186 -12.40 10.93 -18.01
C LEU A 186 -13.22 11.06 -19.30
N LEU A 187 -14.51 11.40 -19.18
CA LEU A 187 -15.41 11.59 -20.34
C LEU A 187 -14.99 12.73 -21.27
N GLN A 188 -14.27 13.73 -20.76
CA GLN A 188 -13.77 14.85 -21.56
C GLN A 188 -12.49 14.50 -22.33
N GLU A 189 -11.75 13.49 -21.87
CA GLU A 189 -10.38 13.22 -22.34
C GLU A 189 -10.27 11.92 -23.15
N THR A 190 -11.12 10.93 -22.89
CA THR A 190 -11.05 9.64 -23.58
C THR A 190 -11.81 9.68 -24.91
N ASP A 191 -11.29 9.01 -25.93
CA ASP A 191 -12.00 8.75 -27.19
C ASP A 191 -12.56 7.31 -27.28
N ASN A 192 -12.30 6.50 -26.25
CA ASN A 192 -12.77 5.11 -26.23
C ASN A 192 -14.26 5.04 -25.88
N GLU A 193 -15.08 4.66 -26.85
CA GLU A 193 -16.54 4.60 -26.73
C GLU A 193 -17.02 3.65 -25.61
N GLU A 194 -16.36 2.51 -25.46
CA GLU A 194 -16.70 1.53 -24.43
C GLU A 194 -16.47 2.09 -23.01
N ILE A 195 -15.41 2.87 -22.84
CA ILE A 195 -15.11 3.57 -21.58
C ILE A 195 -16.12 4.69 -21.35
N LYS A 196 -16.50 5.45 -22.39
CA LYS A 196 -17.51 6.51 -22.30
C LYS A 196 -18.85 5.95 -21.81
N ILE A 197 -19.37 4.92 -22.48
CA ILE A 197 -20.65 4.30 -22.13
C ILE A 197 -20.67 3.85 -20.67
N ARG A 198 -19.58 3.22 -20.18
CA ARG A 198 -19.50 2.78 -18.79
C ARG A 198 -19.46 3.95 -17.81
N ALA A 199 -18.63 4.96 -18.08
CA ALA A 199 -18.50 6.13 -17.22
C ALA A 199 -19.81 6.93 -17.14
N GLU A 200 -20.47 7.17 -18.28
CA GLU A 200 -21.79 7.82 -18.36
C GLU A 200 -22.84 7.04 -17.58
N GLY A 201 -22.86 5.71 -17.74
CA GLY A 201 -23.79 4.84 -17.01
C GLY A 201 -23.67 4.98 -15.50
N LEU A 202 -22.44 5.08 -14.97
CA LEU A 202 -22.21 5.30 -13.54
C LEU A 202 -22.60 6.72 -13.09
N VAL A 203 -22.22 7.75 -13.85
CA VAL A 203 -22.60 9.15 -13.54
C VAL A 203 -24.12 9.31 -13.53
N LYS A 204 -24.82 8.72 -14.49
CA LYS A 204 -26.27 8.73 -14.54
C LYS A 204 -26.88 8.04 -13.31
N LYS A 205 -26.37 6.87 -12.91
CA LYS A 205 -26.83 6.17 -11.69
C LYS A 205 -26.69 7.03 -10.44
N MET A 206 -25.57 7.74 -10.29
CA MET A 206 -25.36 8.66 -9.15
C MET A 206 -26.38 9.80 -9.17
N ASN A 207 -26.55 10.46 -10.32
CA ASN A 207 -27.53 11.54 -10.48
C ASN A 207 -28.97 11.09 -10.20
N ASP A 208 -29.37 9.92 -10.70
CA ASP A 208 -30.70 9.35 -10.49
C ASP A 208 -30.95 9.00 -9.01
N ALA A 209 -29.89 8.62 -8.28
CA ALA A 209 -29.93 8.36 -6.84
C ALA A 209 -29.87 9.63 -5.98
N GLY A 210 -29.65 10.80 -6.58
CA GLY A 210 -29.52 12.08 -5.87
C GLY A 210 -28.23 12.22 -5.06
N VAL A 211 -27.19 11.44 -5.39
CA VAL A 211 -25.85 11.49 -4.77
C VAL A 211 -24.84 12.01 -5.76
#